data_AF-A0A9R0Y7T6-F1
#
_entry.id   AF-A0A9R0Y7T6-F1
#
_cell.length_a   1.000
_cell.length_b   1.000
_cell.length_c   1.000
_cell.angle_alpha   90.00
_cell.angle_beta   90.00
_cell.angle_gamma   90.00
#
_symmetry.space_group_name_H-M   'P 1'
#
loop_
_entity.id
_entity.type
_entity.pdbx_description
1 polymer ?
#
loop_
_entity_poly.entity_id
_entity_poly.type
_entity_poly.pdbx_seq_one_letter_code
_entity_poly.pdbx_strand_id
1 'polypeptide(L)'
;MLLAVRQPAPYANGAEWNAIDWSRQLVCRLYVVDLNGGQRRKLIQVKNIGDTALFLSRDRCLSVSARDLPSLSSNSIYLSLPSDPIVAHSLGTGLSERLADSCQIHDRTERIRPSVHPFTIVDHLITYCNPRVWSKGLMFHEYHYIPQSFEELIKKIRAQERELRIPRAVHSC
;
A
#
# COMPACT_ATOMS: atom_id res chain seq x y z
N MET A 1 10.72 -0.74 -14.11
CA MET A 1 11.11 -1.46 -12.87
C MET A 1 10.01 -2.46 -12.53
N LEU A 2 10.37 -3.65 -12.06
CA LEU A 2 9.44 -4.70 -11.62
C LEU A 2 9.63 -4.88 -10.11
N LEU A 3 8.54 -4.81 -9.36
CA LEU A 3 8.54 -5.20 -7.95
C LEU A 3 8.09 -6.66 -7.85
N ALA A 4 8.90 -7.51 -7.26
CA ALA A 4 8.49 -8.84 -6.83
C ALA A 4 8.24 -8.82 -5.33
N VAL A 5 6.99 -9.05 -4.94
CA VAL A 5 6.60 -9.25 -3.54
C VAL A 5 6.42 -10.74 -3.36
N ARG A 6 7.30 -11.38 -2.59
CA ARG A 6 7.09 -12.78 -2.19
C ARG A 6 6.27 -12.77 -0.90
N GLN A 7 5.00 -13.14 -1.02
CA GLN A 7 4.17 -13.48 0.13
C GLN A 7 4.46 -14.94 0.51
N PRO A 8 4.63 -15.27 1.80
CA PRO A 8 4.65 -16.66 2.24
C PRO A 8 3.34 -17.35 1.80
N ALA A 9 3.43 -18.57 1.30
CA ALA A 9 2.26 -19.32 0.83
C ALA A 9 1.32 -19.58 2.01
N PRO A 10 -0.01 -19.46 1.83
CA PRO A 10 -0.94 -19.98 2.83
C PRO A 10 -0.69 -21.50 2.94
N TYR A 11 -0.29 -21.97 4.13
CA TYR A 11 -0.09 -23.40 4.34
C TYR A 11 -1.40 -24.15 4.08
N ALA A 12 -1.29 -25.28 3.37
CA ALA A 12 -2.39 -26.12 2.89
C ALA A 12 -3.15 -26.90 3.99
N ASN A 13 -3.07 -26.46 5.24
CA ASN A 13 -3.41 -27.28 6.39
C ASN A 13 -4.51 -26.62 7.24
N GLY A 14 -5.67 -26.33 6.63
CA GLY A 14 -7.00 -26.30 7.27
C GLY A 14 -7.23 -25.54 8.59
N ALA A 15 -6.25 -24.85 9.13
CA ALA A 15 -6.32 -24.13 10.39
C ALA A 15 -6.61 -22.68 10.09
N GLU A 16 -7.54 -22.13 10.88
CA GLU A 16 -8.03 -20.76 10.84
C GLU A 16 -6.93 -19.73 10.62
N TRP A 17 -7.35 -18.59 10.07
CA TRP A 17 -6.62 -17.34 9.89
C TRP A 17 -6.06 -16.78 11.21
N ASN A 18 -5.20 -17.52 11.89
CA ASN A 18 -4.39 -17.01 12.97
C ASN A 18 -3.51 -15.92 12.38
N ALA A 19 -3.53 -14.74 13.00
CA ALA A 19 -2.87 -13.52 12.55
C ALA A 19 -1.39 -13.78 12.22
N ILE A 20 -1.11 -14.12 10.97
CA ILE A 20 0.25 -14.26 10.45
C ILE A 20 0.90 -12.88 10.61
N ASP A 21 2.05 -12.85 11.27
CA ASP A 21 2.90 -11.66 11.32
C ASP A 21 3.54 -11.43 9.94
N TRP A 22 2.75 -10.93 8.99
CA TRP A 22 3.14 -10.68 7.61
C TRP A 22 4.35 -9.76 7.50
N SER A 23 4.59 -8.90 8.50
CA SER A 23 5.73 -7.98 8.48
C SER A 23 7.08 -8.67 8.56
N ARG A 24 7.15 -9.81 9.27
CA ARG A 24 8.38 -10.60 9.40
C ARG A 24 8.65 -11.49 8.19
N GLN A 25 7.69 -11.65 7.28
CA GLN A 25 7.79 -12.56 6.13
C GLN A 25 7.61 -11.87 4.77
N LEU A 26 7.22 -10.59 4.74
CA LEU A 26 7.14 -9.82 3.50
C LEU A 26 8.55 -9.53 2.98
N VAL A 27 8.96 -10.26 1.94
CA VAL A 27 10.21 -9.99 1.21
C VAL A 27 9.87 -9.26 -0.08
N CYS A 28 10.21 -7.99 -0.13
CA CYS A 28 10.09 -7.18 -1.34
C CYS A 28 11.43 -7.10 -2.04
N ARG A 29 11.44 -7.33 -3.35
CA ARG A 29 12.64 -7.16 -4.17
C ARG A 29 12.31 -6.33 -5.38
N LEU A 30 13.11 -5.31 -5.58
CA LEU A 30 13.00 -4.41 -6.72
C LEU A 30 13.96 -4.86 -7.80
N TYR A 31 13.50 -4.89 -9.05
CA TYR A 31 14.30 -5.29 -10.20
C TYR A 31 14.21 -4.25 -11.31
N VAL A 32 15.34 -3.99 -11.97
CA VAL A 32 15.37 -3.37 -13.29
C VAL A 32 15.30 -4.48 -14.33
N VAL A 33 14.45 -4.27 -15.34
CA VAL A 33 14.33 -5.17 -16.48
C VAL A 33 15.32 -4.68 -17.53
N ASP A 34 16.31 -5.50 -17.84
CA ASP A 34 17.22 -5.26 -18.96
C ASP A 34 16.64 -5.90 -20.22
N LEU A 35 16.25 -5.03 -21.16
CA LEU A 35 15.67 -5.40 -22.45
C LEU A 35 16.68 -5.37 -23.59
N ASN A 36 17.91 -4.87 -23.36
CA ASN A 36 18.89 -4.62 -24.42
C ASN A 36 19.71 -5.88 -24.77
N GLY A 37 19.62 -6.96 -23.98
CA GLY A 37 20.29 -8.22 -24.25
C GLY A 37 19.55 -9.05 -25.30
N GLY A 38 20.00 -9.01 -26.56
CA GLY A 38 19.39 -9.65 -27.73
C GLY A 38 19.07 -11.16 -27.69
N GLN A 39 19.39 -11.89 -26.61
CA GLN A 39 18.96 -13.28 -26.41
C GLN A 39 18.49 -13.66 -24.99
N ARG A 40 18.66 -12.82 -23.96
CA ARG A 40 18.18 -13.11 -22.59
C ARG A 40 17.76 -11.84 -21.88
N ARG A 41 16.46 -11.67 -21.69
CA ARG A 41 15.88 -10.69 -20.79
C ARG A 41 16.39 -10.98 -19.37
N LYS A 42 17.01 -10.00 -18.72
CA LYS A 42 17.60 -10.17 -17.39
C LYS A 42 16.88 -9.28 -16.37
N LEU A 43 16.60 -9.85 -15.20
CA LEU A 43 16.17 -9.09 -14.03
C LEU A 43 17.39 -8.80 -13.16
N ILE A 44 17.69 -7.52 -12.98
CA ILE A 44 18.81 -7.07 -12.16
C ILE A 44 18.23 -6.51 -10.86
N GLN A 45 18.56 -7.13 -9.73
CA GLN A 45 18.05 -6.68 -8.43
C GLN A 45 18.64 -5.30 -8.09
N VAL A 46 17.75 -4.37 -7.74
CA VAL A 46 18.08 -3.05 -7.23
C VAL A 46 18.17 -3.12 -5.71
N LYS A 47 19.31 -2.71 -5.17
CA LYS A 47 19.55 -2.60 -3.72
C LYS A 47 19.61 -1.16 -3.23
N ASN A 48 19.71 -0.21 -4.15
CA ASN A 48 19.86 1.19 -3.84
C ASN A 48 19.11 2.06 -4.86
N ILE A 49 18.18 2.89 -4.37
CA ILE A 49 17.47 3.94 -5.13
C ILE A 49 17.79 5.35 -4.62
N GLY A 50 18.87 5.49 -3.87
CA GLY A 50 19.36 6.76 -3.34
C GLY A 50 18.48 7.30 -2.23
N ASP A 51 18.21 8.61 -2.30
CA ASP A 51 17.37 9.36 -1.37
C ASP A 51 15.86 9.15 -1.60
N THR A 52 15.48 8.27 -2.52
CA THR A 52 14.09 8.05 -2.90
C THR A 52 13.37 7.08 -1.96
N ALA A 53 12.13 7.39 -1.64
CA ALA A 53 11.14 6.48 -1.07
C ALA A 53 10.06 6.16 -2.11
N LEU A 54 9.81 4.87 -2.35
CA LEU A 54 8.76 4.42 -3.25
C LEU A 54 7.50 4.05 -2.47
N PHE A 55 6.36 4.62 -2.85
CA PHE A 55 5.06 4.22 -2.30
C PHE A 55 4.34 3.41 -3.36
N LEU A 56 4.02 2.17 -3.03
CA LEU A 56 3.43 1.24 -3.96
C LEU A 56 2.08 0.78 -3.41
N SER A 57 1.04 0.97 -4.22
CA SER A 57 -0.29 0.51 -3.87
C SER A 57 -1.04 0.01 -5.10
N ARG A 58 -2.32 -0.36 -4.91
CA ARG A 58 -3.11 -1.07 -5.92
C ARG A 58 -3.34 -0.23 -7.18
N ASP A 59 -3.64 1.05 -7.00
CA ASP A 59 -4.15 1.90 -8.09
C ASP A 59 -3.07 2.85 -8.65
N ARG A 60 -2.20 3.39 -7.78
CA ARG A 60 -1.12 4.31 -8.15
C ARG A 60 0.15 4.01 -7.38
N CYS A 61 1.25 4.53 -7.88
CA CYS A 61 2.55 4.52 -7.22
C CYS A 61 3.08 5.94 -7.14
N LEU A 62 3.88 6.25 -6.11
CA LEU A 62 4.60 7.50 -5.99
C LEU A 62 6.09 7.23 -5.77
N SER A 63 6.90 8.16 -6.27
CA SER A 63 8.32 8.25 -5.98
C SER A 63 8.55 9.61 -5.34
N VAL A 64 9.08 9.62 -4.12
CA VAL A 64 9.22 10.84 -3.32
C VAL A 64 10.67 10.94 -2.85
N SER A 65 11.30 12.12 -2.98
CA SER A 65 12.60 12.34 -2.35
C SER A 65 12.41 12.45 -0.84
N ALA A 66 13.15 11.64 -0.08
CA ALA A 66 13.17 11.71 1.38
C ALA A 66 14.00 12.90 1.89
N ARG A 67 14.71 13.64 1.03
CA ARG A 67 15.47 14.84 1.45
C ARG A 67 14.56 15.93 1.99
N ASP A 68 13.40 16.11 1.34
CA ASP A 68 12.46 17.16 1.68
C ASP A 68 11.48 16.73 2.79
N LEU A 69 11.46 15.43 3.14
CA LEU A 69 10.54 14.83 4.10
C LEU A 69 11.31 13.92 5.07
N PRO A 70 11.86 14.46 6.17
CA PRO A 70 12.78 13.74 7.06
C PRO A 70 12.12 12.56 7.81
N SER A 71 10.79 12.52 7.87
CA SER A 71 10.04 11.38 8.41
C SER A 71 9.98 10.17 7.47
N LEU A 72 10.49 10.29 6.24
CA LEU A 72 10.60 9.20 5.28
C LEU A 72 12.00 8.59 5.34
N SER A 73 12.06 7.27 5.26
CA SER A 73 13.31 6.54 5.07
C SER A 73 13.67 6.53 3.59
N SER A 74 14.86 7.02 3.25
CA SER A 74 15.45 6.86 1.93
C SER A 74 15.74 5.39 1.60
N ASN A 75 15.85 5.07 0.33
CA ASN A 75 16.15 3.73 -0.15
C ASN A 75 15.16 2.67 0.34
N SER A 76 13.89 3.06 0.44
CA SER A 76 12.83 2.23 1.03
C SER A 76 11.59 2.16 0.14
N ILE A 77 10.82 1.11 0.36
CA ILE A 77 9.54 0.85 -0.28
C ILE A 77 8.46 0.82 0.80
N TYR A 78 7.44 1.65 0.67
CA TYR A 78 6.26 1.70 1.50
C TYR A 78 5.11 0.97 0.80
N LEU A 79 4.51 0.02 1.50
CA LEU A 79 3.45 -0.84 1.01
C LEU A 79 2.29 -0.85 1.98
N SER A 80 1.07 -0.90 1.45
CA SER A 80 -0.12 -1.22 2.24
C SER A 80 -0.60 -2.62 1.87
N LEU A 81 -0.97 -3.40 2.89
CA LEU A 81 -1.57 -4.72 2.74
C LEU A 81 -3.01 -4.68 3.30
N PRO A 82 -3.92 -5.56 2.84
CA PRO A 82 -5.33 -5.48 3.20
C PRO A 82 -5.68 -5.51 4.69
N SER A 83 -4.89 -6.22 5.49
CA SER A 83 -5.12 -6.43 6.92
C SER A 83 -3.95 -5.98 7.79
N ASP A 84 -2.88 -5.45 7.20
CA ASP A 84 -1.70 -5.02 7.95
C ASP A 84 -1.53 -3.51 7.85
N PRO A 85 -0.94 -2.90 8.90
CA PRO A 85 -0.48 -1.53 8.84
C PRO A 85 0.54 -1.35 7.70
N ILE A 86 0.81 -0.10 7.36
CA ILE A 86 1.80 0.23 6.34
C ILE A 86 3.14 -0.38 6.75
N VAL A 87 3.77 -1.06 5.78
CA VAL A 87 5.08 -1.67 5.94
C VAL A 87 6.10 -0.83 5.19
N ALA A 88 7.18 -0.44 5.88
CA ALA A 88 8.37 0.12 5.27
C ALA A 88 9.39 -1.00 5.07
N HIS A 89 9.90 -1.14 3.84
CA HIS A 89 10.90 -2.13 3.47
C HIS A 89 12.17 -1.45 2.99
N SER A 90 13.29 -1.65 3.67
CA SER A 90 14.59 -1.11 3.27
C SER A 90 15.22 -1.98 2.20
N LEU A 91 15.58 -1.40 1.05
CA LEU A 91 16.28 -2.12 -0.01
C LEU A 91 17.76 -2.41 0.34
N GLY A 92 18.35 -1.61 1.22
CA GLY A 92 19.74 -1.75 1.64
C GLY A 92 19.93 -2.93 2.60
N THR A 93 19.09 -3.01 3.64
CA THR A 93 19.17 -4.07 4.64
C THR A 93 18.31 -5.29 4.28
N GLY A 94 17.29 -5.11 3.43
CA GLY A 94 16.29 -6.14 3.13
C GLY A 94 15.32 -6.39 4.29
N LEU A 95 15.28 -5.52 5.30
CA LEU A 95 14.41 -5.63 6.45
C LEU A 95 13.10 -4.85 6.25
N SER A 96 12.03 -5.35 6.85
CA SER A 96 10.70 -4.77 6.83
C SER A 96 10.29 -4.37 8.26
N GLU A 97 9.63 -3.22 8.39
CA GLU A 97 9.11 -2.67 9.63
C GLU A 97 7.63 -2.30 9.47
N ARG A 98 6.82 -2.58 10.49
CA ARG A 98 5.45 -2.05 10.58
C ARG A 98 5.50 -0.68 11.22
N LEU A 99 4.82 0.29 10.60
CA LEU A 99 4.80 1.66 11.09
C LEU A 99 3.72 1.92 12.15
N ALA A 100 2.85 0.94 12.39
CA ALA A 100 1.84 0.96 13.44
C ALA A 100 1.57 -0.48 13.90
N ASP A 101 0.97 -0.64 15.08
CA ASP A 101 0.56 -1.96 15.57
C ASP A 101 -0.70 -2.46 14.85
N SER A 102 -1.54 -1.54 14.38
CA SER A 102 -2.79 -1.89 13.75
C SER A 102 -3.40 -0.72 12.97
N CYS A 103 -4.07 -1.02 11.86
CA CYS A 103 -4.69 -0.01 11.01
C CYS A 103 -6.21 -0.17 10.87
N GLN A 104 -6.72 -1.41 10.85
CA GLN A 104 -8.15 -1.65 10.64
C GLN A 104 -8.98 -1.23 11.84
N ILE A 105 -9.98 -0.39 11.63
CA ILE A 105 -10.88 0.05 12.71
C ILE A 105 -12.15 -0.80 12.83
N HIS A 106 -12.27 -1.84 12.01
CA HIS A 106 -13.43 -2.71 11.90
C HIS A 106 -13.01 -4.17 11.69
N ASP A 107 -13.86 -5.11 12.06
CA ASP A 107 -13.66 -6.56 11.88
C ASP A 107 -14.29 -7.11 10.58
N ARG A 108 -14.63 -6.21 9.64
CA ARG A 108 -15.39 -6.43 8.39
C ARG A 108 -16.90 -6.51 8.57
N THR A 109 -17.39 -6.46 9.80
CA THR A 109 -18.81 -6.45 10.15
C THR A 109 -19.17 -5.21 10.95
N GLU A 110 -18.40 -4.85 11.95
CA GLU A 110 -18.68 -3.70 12.80
C GLU A 110 -17.40 -2.92 13.11
N ARG A 111 -17.60 -1.69 13.58
CA ARG A 111 -16.50 -0.85 14.03
C ARG A 111 -16.05 -1.37 15.40
N ILE A 112 -14.81 -1.84 15.48
CA ILE A 112 -14.22 -2.35 16.72
C ILE A 112 -13.44 -1.28 17.49
N ARG A 113 -13.12 -0.15 16.86
CA ARG A 113 -12.40 0.98 17.50
C ARG A 113 -12.59 2.32 16.78
N PRO A 114 -12.33 3.46 17.45
CA PRO A 114 -12.27 4.76 16.80
C PRO A 114 -11.15 4.84 15.75
N SER A 115 -11.26 5.83 14.87
CA SER A 115 -10.21 6.17 13.91
C SER A 115 -9.08 6.86 14.67
N VAL A 116 -7.83 6.52 14.33
CA VAL A 116 -6.64 6.96 15.05
C VAL A 116 -6.10 8.23 14.40
N HIS A 117 -6.31 9.37 15.05
CA HIS A 117 -5.68 10.64 14.66
C HIS A 117 -4.65 11.03 15.73
N PRO A 118 -3.52 11.67 15.38
CA PRO A 118 -3.14 12.18 14.06
C PRO A 118 -2.50 11.14 13.12
N PHE A 119 -2.62 11.36 11.80
CA PHE A 119 -2.00 10.53 10.76
C PHE A 119 -0.61 11.02 10.36
N THR A 120 0.29 10.10 10.01
CA THR A 120 1.63 10.42 9.54
C THR A 120 1.62 10.88 8.07
N ILE A 121 2.71 11.50 7.61
CA ILE A 121 2.85 11.82 6.17
C ILE A 121 2.88 10.55 5.31
N VAL A 122 3.38 9.43 5.85
CA VAL A 122 3.38 8.13 5.18
C VAL A 122 1.94 7.66 4.93
N ASP A 123 1.07 7.80 5.92
CA ASP A 123 -0.36 7.49 5.78
C ASP A 123 -1.02 8.29 4.67
N HIS A 124 -0.69 9.58 4.57
CA HIS A 124 -1.24 10.45 3.53
C HIS A 124 -0.74 10.06 2.14
N LEU A 125 0.57 9.84 1.97
CA LEU A 125 1.16 9.49 0.68
C LEU A 125 0.70 8.12 0.18
N ILE A 126 0.58 7.12 1.06
CA ILE A 126 0.01 5.82 0.66
C ILE A 126 -1.49 5.93 0.36
N THR A 127 -2.23 6.77 1.09
CA THR A 127 -3.66 6.99 0.81
C THR A 127 -3.83 7.65 -0.54
N TYR A 128 -2.97 8.62 -0.90
CA TYR A 128 -2.94 9.20 -2.24
C TYR A 128 -2.72 8.13 -3.31
N CYS A 129 -1.90 7.09 -3.04
CA CYS A 129 -1.74 5.99 -3.98
C CYS A 129 -3.03 5.18 -4.23
N ASN A 130 -4.10 5.44 -3.47
CA ASN A 130 -5.43 4.82 -3.55
C ASN A 130 -6.52 5.89 -3.77
N PRO A 131 -6.72 6.35 -5.02
CA PRO A 131 -7.62 7.46 -5.35
C PRO A 131 -9.05 7.26 -4.87
N ARG A 132 -9.53 6.01 -4.82
CA ARG A 132 -10.88 5.68 -4.37
C ARG A 132 -11.15 6.04 -2.91
N VAL A 133 -10.11 6.10 -2.09
CA VAL A 133 -10.22 6.40 -0.66
C VAL A 133 -9.78 7.85 -0.40
N TRP A 134 -8.68 8.28 -1.03
CA TRP A 134 -8.20 9.67 -0.96
C TRP A 134 -9.23 10.72 -1.37
N SER A 135 -9.91 10.53 -2.51
CA SER A 135 -10.89 11.50 -3.03
C SER A 135 -12.11 11.71 -2.13
N LYS A 136 -12.27 10.88 -1.09
CA LYS A 136 -13.41 10.85 -0.19
C LYS A 136 -13.06 11.39 1.20
N GLY A 137 -11.84 11.91 1.39
CA GLY A 137 -11.34 12.36 2.69
C GLY A 137 -11.18 11.23 3.71
N LEU A 138 -11.11 9.98 3.24
CA LEU A 138 -10.92 8.80 4.06
C LEU A 138 -9.45 8.38 4.01
N MET A 139 -8.95 7.81 5.11
CA MET A 139 -7.59 7.26 5.15
C MET A 139 -7.59 5.80 4.75
N PHE A 140 -6.73 5.46 3.78
CA PHE A 140 -6.74 4.14 3.14
C PHE A 140 -6.40 3.01 4.10
N HIS A 141 -5.46 3.23 5.01
CA HIS A 141 -5.02 2.18 5.94
C HIS A 141 -6.12 1.78 6.93
N GLU A 142 -7.07 2.67 7.24
CA GLU A 142 -8.18 2.37 8.15
C GLU A 142 -9.34 1.63 7.46
N TYR A 143 -9.55 1.90 6.17
CA TYR A 143 -10.72 1.51 5.39
C TYR A 143 -10.35 0.75 4.11
N HIS A 144 -9.25 -0.02 4.13
CA HIS A 144 -8.81 -0.82 2.98
C HIS A 144 -9.98 -1.63 2.37
N TYR A 145 -10.95 -2.00 3.20
CA TYR A 145 -12.28 -2.44 2.81
C TYR A 145 -13.33 -1.64 3.59
N ILE A 146 -14.49 -1.34 3.00
CA ILE A 146 -15.61 -0.73 3.72
C ILE A 146 -16.68 -1.80 3.91
N PRO A 147 -16.98 -2.22 5.16
CA PRO A 147 -18.03 -3.18 5.46
C PRO A 147 -19.39 -2.77 4.91
N GLN A 148 -20.18 -3.74 4.44
CA GLN A 148 -21.55 -3.45 3.94
C GLN A 148 -22.46 -2.86 5.02
N SER A 149 -22.26 -3.28 6.27
CA SER A 149 -22.91 -2.76 7.47
C SER A 149 -22.68 -1.26 7.71
N PHE A 150 -21.64 -0.66 7.10
CA PHE A 150 -21.38 0.77 7.19
C PHE A 150 -22.23 1.51 6.13
N GLU A 151 -23.54 1.22 6.09
CA GLU A 151 -24.44 1.66 5.04
C GLU A 151 -24.44 3.18 4.87
N GLU A 152 -24.46 3.93 5.98
CA GLU A 152 -24.45 5.40 5.95
C GLU A 152 -23.15 5.96 5.38
N LEU A 153 -22.01 5.34 5.68
CA LEU A 153 -20.73 5.71 5.07
C LEU A 153 -20.75 5.39 3.57
N ILE A 154 -21.24 4.21 3.19
CA ILE A 154 -21.38 3.82 1.78
C ILE A 154 -22.30 4.78 1.03
N LYS A 155 -23.43 5.20 1.62
CA LYS A 155 -24.35 6.18 1.04
C LYS A 155 -23.67 7.53 0.83
N LYS A 156 -22.97 8.05 1.85
CA LYS A 156 -22.18 9.30 1.76
C LYS A 156 -21.13 9.23 0.65
N ILE A 157 -20.41 8.11 0.58
CA ILE A 157 -19.40 7.86 -0.45
C ILE A 157 -20.03 7.87 -1.85
N ARG A 158 -21.14 7.14 -2.05
CA ARG A 158 -21.84 7.09 -3.33
C ARG A 158 -22.40 8.46 -3.74
N ALA A 159 -22.83 9.27 -2.77
CA ALA A 159 -23.29 10.63 -3.03
C ALA A 159 -22.12 11.51 -3.53
N GLN A 160 -20.98 11.48 -2.85
CA GLN A 160 -19.76 12.18 -3.29
C GLN A 160 -19.28 11.72 -4.67
N GLU A 161 -19.34 10.42 -4.97
CA GLU A 161 -18.98 9.87 -6.28
C GLU A 161 -19.83 10.43 -7.43
N ARG A 162 -21.10 10.79 -7.16
CA ARG A 162 -21.97 11.42 -8.17
C ARG A 162 -21.58 12.86 -8.46
N GLU A 163 -21.00 13.56 -7.48
CA GLU A 163 -20.55 14.95 -7.61
C GLU A 163 -19.17 15.05 -8.27
N LEU A 164 -18.31 14.05 -8.04
CA LEU A 164 -16.99 13.96 -8.65
C LEU A 164 -17.10 13.67 -10.15
N ARG A 165 -16.97 14.70 -10.99
CA ARG A 165 -16.70 14.54 -12.43
C ARG A 165 -15.28 14.05 -12.65
N ILE A 166 -15.03 12.76 -12.43
CA ILE A 166 -13.78 12.13 -12.86
C ILE A 166 -13.80 12.10 -14.38
N PRO A 167 -12.84 12.72 -15.10
CA PRO A 167 -12.73 12.58 -16.53
C PRO A 167 -12.57 11.09 -16.84
N ARG A 168 -13.58 10.48 -17.45
CA ARG A 168 -13.44 9.13 -17.98
C ARG A 168 -12.48 9.25 -19.15
N ALA A 169 -11.37 8.54 -19.11
CA ALA A 169 -10.56 8.36 -20.31
C ALA A 169 -11.48 7.76 -21.37
N VAL A 170 -11.77 8.52 -22.42
CA VAL A 170 -12.48 8.02 -23.58
C VAL A 170 -11.54 6.97 -24.19
N HIS A 171 -11.90 5.70 -24.09
CA HIS A 171 -11.25 4.67 -24.90
C HIS A 171 -11.67 4.92 -26.34
N SER A 172 -10.86 5.69 -27.06
CA SER A 172 -10.85 5.70 -28.51
C SER A 172 -9.92 4.59 -28.98
N CYS A 173 -10.48 3.39 -29.15
CA CYS A 173 -10.02 2.34 -30.07
C CYS A 173 -11.26 1.58 -30.53
#